data_AF-A0A511YSP2-F1
#
_entry.id   AF-A0A511YSP2-F1
#
_cell.length_a   1.000
_cell.length_b   1.000
_cell.length_c   1.000
_cell.angle_alpha   90.00
_cell.angle_beta   90.00
_cell.angle_gamma   90.00
#
_symmetry.space_group_name_H-M   'P 1'
#
loop_
_entity.id
_entity.type
_entity.pdbx_description
1 polymer ?
#
loop_
_entity_poly.entity_id
_entity_poly.type
_entity_poly.pdbx_seq_one_letter_code
_entity_poly.pdbx_strand_id
1 'polypeptide(L)'
;MAIRDKNTLKTFFETGDVPSQNQFADLIDSFKHQNDTNGLLLTDREIVSIANRIATIDNGFVEYYFGNMGNSLIKLNIAQENLENQEIEIRCGIHDKGDVRKQYFVGNGPYTVAIKEFESEQLQANEYYYLYYETSLYDSIDRLIGHKLPTAFNGFEFGRLDGRSFHFYISKQNFGKELNVLHTNIKFINKTDIPIEYKSQSTNWRDIYRKENTITAHYDQWDYLYFSYNADMTKADYTIECSVYDADTNELLIIDYLEPGINYRHFGNSSDSKGNRADKVRNVTIECIKV
;
A
#
# COMPACT_ATOMS: atom_id res chain seq x y z
N MET A 1 12.51 -6.40 -46.02
CA MET A 1 11.23 -6.60 -46.72
C MET A 1 10.39 -5.35 -46.56
N ALA A 2 9.55 -5.01 -47.55
CA ALA A 2 8.71 -3.82 -47.51
C ALA A 2 7.41 -4.09 -46.72
N ILE A 3 7.14 -3.31 -45.69
CA ILE A 3 5.90 -3.38 -44.90
C ILE A 3 4.74 -2.91 -45.78
N ARG A 4 3.67 -3.68 -45.89
CA ARG A 4 2.47 -3.33 -46.68
C ARG A 4 1.30 -2.98 -45.77
N ASP A 5 0.63 -1.88 -46.07
CA ASP A 5 -0.53 -1.39 -45.31
C ASP A 5 -1.79 -2.23 -45.58
N LYS A 6 -2.62 -2.41 -44.55
CA LYS A 6 -3.90 -3.14 -44.56
C LYS A 6 -4.85 -2.66 -45.66
N ASN A 7 -4.79 -1.38 -46.01
CA ASN A 7 -5.59 -0.81 -47.08
C ASN A 7 -5.27 -1.42 -48.45
N THR A 8 -4.05 -1.93 -48.65
CA THR A 8 -3.65 -2.59 -49.91
C THR A 8 -4.48 -3.86 -50.18
N LEU A 9 -4.83 -4.63 -49.15
CA LEU A 9 -5.71 -5.80 -49.30
C LEU A 9 -7.15 -5.45 -49.48
N LYS A 10 -7.60 -4.42 -48.77
CA LYS A 10 -8.95 -3.92 -48.94
C LYS A 10 -9.19 -3.60 -50.43
N THR A 11 -8.21 -2.98 -51.09
CA THR A 11 -8.26 -2.73 -52.53
C THR A 11 -8.38 -4.01 -53.36
N PHE A 12 -7.58 -5.05 -53.12
CA PHE A 12 -7.68 -6.31 -53.88
C PHE A 12 -9.09 -6.94 -53.80
N PHE A 13 -9.68 -6.97 -52.60
CA PHE A 13 -11.03 -7.51 -52.41
C PHE A 13 -12.14 -6.59 -52.96
N GLU A 14 -11.93 -5.27 -52.93
CA GLU A 14 -12.88 -4.29 -53.48
C GLU A 14 -12.85 -4.20 -55.00
N THR A 15 -11.69 -4.47 -55.63
CA THR A 15 -11.55 -4.48 -57.10
C THR A 15 -11.82 -5.84 -57.72
N GLY A 16 -12.02 -6.88 -56.90
CA GLY A 16 -12.23 -8.26 -57.37
C GLY A 16 -10.96 -8.95 -57.87
N ASP A 17 -9.77 -8.40 -57.56
CA ASP A 17 -8.49 -9.00 -57.89
C ASP A 17 -8.04 -10.02 -56.83
N VAL A 18 -7.31 -11.05 -57.27
CA VAL A 18 -6.77 -12.08 -56.38
C VAL A 18 -5.28 -11.82 -56.16
N PRO A 19 -4.82 -11.62 -54.91
CA PRO A 19 -3.41 -11.42 -54.65
C PRO A 19 -2.61 -12.69 -55.00
N SER A 20 -1.41 -12.52 -55.54
CA SER A 20 -0.50 -13.65 -55.77
C SER A 20 -0.02 -14.26 -54.45
N GLN A 21 0.43 -15.52 -54.50
CA GLN A 21 0.96 -16.22 -53.33
C GLN A 21 2.06 -15.43 -52.61
N ASN A 22 2.95 -14.76 -53.34
CA ASN A 22 4.01 -13.94 -52.76
C ASN A 22 3.47 -12.66 -52.12
N GLN A 23 2.46 -12.02 -52.72
CA GLN A 23 1.79 -10.85 -52.12
C GLN A 23 1.02 -11.21 -50.85
N PHE A 24 0.46 -12.42 -50.81
CA PHE A 24 -0.19 -12.96 -49.62
C PHE A 24 0.80 -13.39 -48.54
N ALA A 25 1.95 -13.97 -48.93
CA ALA A 25 3.04 -14.30 -48.02
C ALA A 25 3.68 -13.04 -47.41
N ASP A 26 4.00 -12.02 -48.23
CA ASP A 26 4.50 -10.72 -47.78
C ASP A 26 3.55 -10.04 -46.79
N LEU A 27 2.24 -10.24 -46.96
CA LEU A 27 1.23 -9.75 -46.02
C LEU A 27 1.28 -10.52 -44.70
N ILE A 28 1.22 -11.85 -44.77
CA ILE A 28 1.29 -12.69 -43.57
C ILE A 28 2.57 -12.35 -42.82
N ASP A 29 3.68 -12.11 -43.50
CA ASP A 29 4.95 -11.69 -42.92
C ASP A 29 4.91 -10.23 -42.42
N SER A 30 4.16 -9.32 -43.02
CA SER A 30 3.93 -7.98 -42.45
C SER A 30 3.11 -8.02 -41.15
N PHE A 31 2.23 -9.01 -41.00
CA PHE A 31 1.56 -9.32 -39.73
C PHE A 31 2.41 -10.23 -38.83
N LYS A 32 3.30 -11.07 -39.36
CA LYS A 32 4.13 -12.03 -38.59
C LYS A 32 5.48 -11.48 -38.17
N HIS A 33 5.97 -10.39 -38.72
CA HIS A 33 7.05 -9.62 -38.09
C HIS A 33 6.58 -8.86 -36.84
N GLN A 34 5.29 -9.02 -36.46
CA GLN A 34 4.82 -8.89 -35.08
C GLN A 34 5.37 -9.97 -34.13
N ASN A 35 6.07 -11.00 -34.62
CA ASN A 35 6.70 -12.04 -33.79
C ASN A 35 8.11 -11.69 -33.31
N ASP A 36 8.63 -10.49 -33.58
CA ASP A 36 9.92 -10.05 -33.01
C ASP A 36 9.78 -9.14 -31.79
N THR A 37 8.58 -9.06 -31.21
CA THR A 37 8.40 -8.59 -29.83
C THR A 37 7.00 -8.99 -29.35
N ASN A 38 6.90 -9.44 -28.11
CA ASN A 38 5.64 -9.70 -27.38
C ASN A 38 4.76 -8.44 -27.17
N GLY A 39 4.81 -7.45 -28.08
CA GLY A 39 4.01 -6.25 -28.06
C GLY A 39 2.91 -6.35 -29.11
N LEU A 40 1.67 -6.46 -28.66
CA LEU A 40 0.55 -5.95 -29.43
C LEU A 40 0.93 -4.52 -29.86
N LEU A 41 1.23 -4.29 -31.13
CA LEU A 41 1.51 -2.96 -31.69
C LEU A 41 0.20 -2.17 -31.76
N LEU A 42 -0.37 -1.91 -30.59
CA LEU A 42 -1.51 -1.04 -30.41
C LEU A 42 -1.02 0.39 -30.60
N THR A 43 -1.79 1.16 -31.35
CA THR A 43 -1.63 2.62 -31.34
C THR A 43 -1.96 3.17 -29.95
N ASP A 44 -1.42 4.33 -29.59
CA ASP A 44 -1.74 4.99 -28.32
C ASP A 44 -3.26 5.12 -28.10
N ARG A 45 -4.01 5.37 -29.18
CA ARG A 45 -5.47 5.45 -29.16
C ARG A 45 -6.12 4.13 -28.74
N GLU A 46 -5.63 3.01 -29.25
CA GLU A 46 -6.16 1.68 -28.91
C GLU A 46 -5.77 1.29 -27.48
N ILE A 47 -4.55 1.62 -27.04
CA ILE A 47 -4.10 1.45 -25.65
C ILE A 47 -5.02 2.23 -24.70
N VAL A 48 -5.25 3.51 -24.97
CA VAL A 48 -6.14 4.35 -24.17
C VAL A 48 -7.58 3.81 -24.17
N SER A 49 -8.06 3.31 -25.31
CA SER A 49 -9.40 2.71 -25.40
C SER A 49 -9.52 1.44 -24.56
N ILE A 50 -8.47 0.60 -24.53
CA ILE A 50 -8.41 -0.59 -23.68
C ILE A 50 -8.32 -0.19 -22.21
N ALA A 51 -7.47 0.77 -21.85
CA ALA A 51 -7.34 1.27 -20.48
C ALA A 51 -8.68 1.80 -19.94
N ASN A 52 -9.42 2.58 -20.75
CA ASN A 52 -10.74 3.08 -20.38
C ASN A 52 -11.76 1.94 -20.17
N ARG A 53 -11.69 0.86 -20.96
CA ARG A 53 -12.55 -0.32 -20.75
C ARG A 53 -12.15 -1.06 -19.47
N ILE A 54 -10.86 -1.24 -19.21
CA ILE A 54 -10.37 -1.87 -17.98
C ILE A 54 -10.84 -1.10 -16.74
N ALA A 55 -10.82 0.24 -16.80
CA ALA A 55 -11.32 1.08 -15.71
C ALA A 55 -12.83 0.90 -15.40
N THR A 56 -13.60 0.32 -16.33
CA THR A 56 -15.02 -0.01 -16.12
C THR A 56 -15.25 -1.45 -15.66
N ILE A 57 -14.20 -2.28 -15.60
CA ILE A 57 -14.28 -3.65 -15.09
C ILE A 57 -14.01 -3.61 -13.59
N ASP A 58 -14.75 -4.42 -12.83
CA ASP A 58 -14.68 -4.53 -11.36
C ASP A 58 -13.42 -5.26 -10.84
N ASN A 59 -12.29 -5.07 -11.50
CA ASN A 59 -11.01 -5.67 -11.15
C ASN A 59 -10.34 -4.98 -9.95
N GLY A 60 -9.43 -5.71 -9.31
CA GLY A 60 -8.52 -5.13 -8.34
C GLY A 60 -7.42 -4.32 -9.01
N PHE A 61 -6.83 -3.38 -8.27
CA PHE A 61 -5.71 -2.59 -8.76
C PHE A 61 -4.72 -2.25 -7.64
N VAL A 62 -3.48 -2.07 -8.06
CA VAL A 62 -2.44 -1.44 -7.25
C VAL A 62 -2.22 -0.03 -7.74
N GLU A 63 -2.28 0.93 -6.82
CA GLU A 63 -1.88 2.31 -7.03
C GLU A 63 -0.58 2.56 -6.28
N TYR A 64 0.40 3.16 -6.96
CA TYR A 64 1.72 3.35 -6.36
C TYR A 64 2.43 4.58 -6.89
N TYR A 65 3.35 5.08 -6.07
CA TYR A 65 4.32 6.09 -6.45
C TYR A 65 5.61 5.89 -5.67
N PHE A 66 6.68 6.54 -6.10
CA PHE A 66 8.03 6.36 -5.57
C PHE A 66 8.71 7.70 -5.29
N GLY A 67 9.71 7.69 -4.41
CA GLY A 67 10.62 8.81 -4.22
C GLY A 67 12.06 8.37 -4.01
N ASN A 68 12.98 8.87 -4.84
CA ASN A 68 14.42 8.62 -4.72
C ASN A 68 14.82 7.13 -4.78
N MET A 69 14.09 6.33 -5.56
CA MET A 69 14.24 4.86 -5.57
C MET A 69 15.32 4.36 -6.53
N GLY A 70 15.94 5.23 -7.32
CA GLY A 70 16.95 4.84 -8.31
C GLY A 70 16.42 3.74 -9.26
N ASN A 71 17.31 2.90 -9.78
CA ASN A 71 16.92 1.79 -10.65
C ASN A 71 16.55 0.52 -9.86
N SER A 72 15.47 0.59 -9.09
CA SER A 72 14.94 -0.54 -8.31
C SER A 72 13.81 -1.28 -9.03
N LEU A 73 13.65 -2.57 -8.72
CA LEU A 73 12.57 -3.43 -9.19
C LEU A 73 11.80 -4.03 -8.00
N ILE A 74 10.48 -3.94 -8.05
CA ILE A 74 9.57 -4.59 -7.10
C ILE A 74 8.70 -5.56 -7.88
N LYS A 75 8.62 -6.82 -7.44
CA LYS A 75 7.65 -7.79 -7.91
C LYS A 75 6.64 -8.06 -6.80
N LEU A 76 5.39 -7.70 -7.07
CA LEU A 76 4.28 -8.03 -6.18
C LEU A 76 3.69 -9.38 -6.57
N ASN A 77 3.31 -10.15 -5.56
CA ASN A 77 2.49 -11.33 -5.69
C ASN A 77 1.07 -11.01 -5.22
N ILE A 78 0.09 -11.22 -6.08
CA ILE A 78 -1.33 -11.06 -5.80
C ILE A 78 -1.96 -12.44 -5.77
N ALA A 79 -2.35 -12.89 -4.57
CA ALA A 79 -3.01 -14.17 -4.37
C ALA A 79 -4.52 -13.98 -4.22
N GLN A 80 -5.28 -14.91 -4.80
CA GLN A 80 -6.72 -15.03 -4.63
C GLN A 80 -7.07 -16.50 -4.45
N GLU A 81 -8.08 -16.80 -3.64
CA GLU A 81 -8.53 -18.17 -3.42
C GLU A 81 -8.95 -18.84 -4.72
N ASN A 82 -8.50 -20.09 -4.94
CA ASN A 82 -8.84 -20.93 -6.10
C ASN A 82 -8.45 -20.35 -7.48
N LEU A 83 -7.54 -19.35 -7.52
CA LEU A 83 -6.97 -18.82 -8.75
C LEU A 83 -5.45 -18.88 -8.69
N GLU A 84 -4.81 -18.89 -9.87
CA GLU A 84 -3.37 -18.74 -9.95
C GLU A 84 -2.94 -17.35 -9.47
N ASN A 85 -1.80 -17.32 -8.78
CA ASN A 85 -1.19 -16.08 -8.34
C ASN A 85 -0.83 -15.20 -9.54
N GLN A 86 -1.11 -13.91 -9.41
CA GLN A 86 -0.75 -12.91 -10.41
C GLN A 86 0.46 -12.12 -9.96
N GLU A 87 1.34 -11.79 -10.89
CA GLU A 87 2.57 -11.03 -10.62
C GLU A 87 2.51 -9.67 -11.28
N ILE A 88 2.86 -8.64 -10.51
CA ILE A 88 2.98 -7.27 -11.01
C ILE A 88 4.43 -6.84 -10.86
N GLU A 89 5.08 -6.56 -11.99
CA GLU A 89 6.43 -6.03 -12.04
C GLU A 89 6.40 -4.50 -12.08
N ILE A 90 7.16 -3.87 -11.20
CA ILE A 90 7.23 -2.41 -11.07
C ILE A 90 8.68 -1.96 -11.10
N ARG A 91 9.03 -1.16 -12.11
CA ARG A 91 10.37 -0.55 -12.27
C ARG A 91 10.34 0.90 -11.80
N CYS A 92 11.04 1.20 -10.71
CA CYS A 92 10.97 2.51 -10.05
C CYS A 92 11.71 3.60 -10.83
N GLY A 93 12.89 3.30 -11.40
CA GLY A 93 13.79 4.28 -12.00
C GLY A 93 13.29 4.96 -13.27
N ILE A 94 12.27 4.39 -13.92
CA ILE A 94 11.67 4.95 -15.14
C ILE A 94 10.70 6.11 -14.78
N HIS A 95 10.28 6.21 -13.53
CA HIS A 95 9.08 6.99 -13.15
C HIS A 95 9.23 7.83 -11.86
N ASP A 96 10.45 8.17 -11.44
CA ASP A 96 10.76 8.90 -10.18
C ASP A 96 10.38 10.41 -10.21
N LYS A 97 9.24 10.76 -10.80
CA LYS A 97 8.71 12.14 -10.89
C LYS A 97 7.56 12.42 -9.91
N GLY A 98 7.23 11.47 -9.02
CA GLY A 98 6.10 11.57 -8.11
C GLY A 98 4.73 11.34 -8.76
N ASP A 99 4.69 10.84 -10.00
CA ASP A 99 3.44 10.49 -10.67
C ASP A 99 2.81 9.24 -10.05
N VAL A 100 1.53 9.32 -9.70
CA VAL A 100 0.74 8.16 -9.29
C VAL A 100 0.53 7.23 -10.49
N ARG A 101 0.80 5.94 -10.30
CA ARG A 101 0.64 4.89 -11.31
C ARG A 101 -0.36 3.86 -10.84
N LYS A 102 -1.02 3.23 -11.80
CA LYS A 102 -2.06 2.25 -11.56
C LYS A 102 -1.84 1.02 -12.44
N GLN A 103 -1.79 -0.15 -11.84
CA GLN A 103 -1.77 -1.44 -12.54
C GLN A 103 -2.91 -2.32 -12.03
N TYR A 104 -3.56 -3.05 -12.92
CA TYR A 104 -4.75 -3.85 -12.60
C TYR A 104 -4.39 -5.33 -12.48
N PHE A 105 -5.14 -6.05 -11.64
CA PHE A 105 -5.09 -7.50 -11.52
C PHE A 105 -6.52 -8.06 -11.57
N VAL A 106 -6.64 -9.26 -12.11
CA VAL A 106 -7.91 -9.91 -12.45
C VAL A 106 -8.57 -10.48 -11.19
N GLY A 107 -9.90 -10.38 -11.13
CA GLY A 107 -10.72 -11.06 -10.11
C GLY A 107 -11.73 -10.12 -9.46
N ASN A 108 -12.45 -10.63 -8.46
CA ASN A 108 -13.41 -9.85 -7.67
C ASN A 108 -13.06 -9.79 -6.17
N GLY A 109 -11.83 -10.19 -5.81
CA GLY A 109 -11.38 -10.30 -4.43
C GLY A 109 -12.07 -11.41 -3.63
N PRO A 110 -11.72 -11.60 -2.35
CA PRO A 110 -10.66 -10.91 -1.62
C PRO A 110 -9.27 -11.29 -2.14
N TYR A 111 -8.33 -10.35 -2.02
CA TYR A 111 -6.94 -10.54 -2.45
C TYR A 111 -6.00 -10.50 -1.24
N THR A 112 -4.87 -11.20 -1.35
CA THR A 112 -3.72 -11.01 -0.48
C THR A 112 -2.57 -10.47 -1.31
N VAL A 113 -1.89 -9.45 -0.79
CA VAL A 113 -0.75 -8.82 -1.48
C VAL A 113 0.53 -9.06 -0.68
N ALA A 114 1.59 -9.42 -1.38
CA ALA A 114 2.92 -9.58 -0.80
C ALA A 114 4.00 -9.09 -1.78
N ILE A 115 5.16 -8.73 -1.25
CA ILE A 115 6.37 -8.51 -2.05
C ILE A 115 7.04 -9.86 -2.25
N LYS A 116 7.05 -10.33 -3.49
CA LYS A 116 7.76 -11.54 -3.88
C LYS A 116 9.26 -11.29 -3.92
N GLU A 117 9.65 -10.19 -4.55
CA GLU A 117 11.04 -9.86 -4.80
C GLU A 117 11.23 -8.35 -4.84
N PHE A 118 12.33 -7.90 -4.25
CA PHE A 118 12.80 -6.53 -4.29
C PHE A 118 14.28 -6.50 -4.65
N GLU A 119 14.58 -5.92 -5.80
CA GLU A 119 15.94 -5.71 -6.28
C GLU A 119 16.25 -4.21 -6.20
N SER A 120 17.27 -3.84 -5.44
CA SER A 120 17.68 -2.44 -5.27
C SER A 120 19.18 -2.31 -5.10
N GLU A 121 19.66 -1.07 -5.17
CA GLU A 121 21.01 -0.73 -4.70
C GLU A 121 21.16 -1.04 -3.19
N GLN A 122 22.40 -1.28 -2.78
CA GLN A 122 22.73 -1.48 -1.36
C GLN A 122 22.61 -0.16 -0.60
N LEU A 123 21.83 -0.16 0.49
CA LEU A 123 21.69 0.99 1.38
C LEU A 123 22.98 1.24 2.19
N GLN A 124 23.35 2.50 2.39
CA GLN A 124 24.34 2.91 3.40
C GLN A 124 23.72 2.89 4.80
N ALA A 125 24.52 2.76 5.87
CA ALA A 125 24.04 2.55 7.27
C ALA A 125 22.99 3.55 7.81
N ASN A 126 22.94 4.75 7.23
CA ASN A 126 22.01 5.83 7.58
C ASN A 126 20.84 5.98 6.58
N GLU A 127 20.77 5.12 5.57
CA GLU A 127 19.73 5.08 4.56
C GLU A 127 18.75 3.95 4.81
N TYR A 128 17.46 4.26 4.62
CA TYR A 128 16.36 3.34 4.84
C TYR A 128 15.31 3.54 3.76
N TYR A 129 14.55 2.50 3.46
CA TYR A 129 13.34 2.62 2.68
C TYR A 129 12.17 2.89 3.62
N TYR A 130 11.46 3.98 3.38
CA TYR A 130 10.15 4.22 3.97
C TYR A 130 9.08 3.59 3.09
N LEU A 131 8.31 2.68 3.67
CA LEU A 131 7.16 2.01 3.09
C LEU A 131 5.90 2.51 3.76
N TYR A 132 4.99 3.05 2.96
CA TYR A 132 3.61 3.36 3.30
C TYR A 132 2.71 2.42 2.50
N TYR A 133 1.67 1.87 3.11
CA TYR A 133 0.66 1.14 2.35
C TYR A 133 -0.72 1.19 3.01
N GLU A 134 -1.76 1.00 2.20
CA GLU A 134 -3.15 0.89 2.60
C GLU A 134 -3.73 -0.41 2.02
N THR A 135 -4.20 -1.28 2.91
CA THR A 135 -5.01 -2.44 2.53
C THR A 135 -6.51 -2.20 2.73
N SER A 136 -6.89 -1.08 3.37
CA SER A 136 -8.26 -0.62 3.52
C SER A 136 -8.35 0.92 3.44
N LEU A 137 -9.53 1.45 3.11
CA LEU A 137 -9.80 2.88 2.89
C LEU A 137 -9.45 3.82 4.07
N TYR A 138 -9.26 3.31 5.27
CA TYR A 138 -8.99 4.10 6.48
C TYR A 138 -7.86 3.54 7.33
N ASP A 139 -7.15 2.51 6.84
CA ASP A 139 -6.07 1.89 7.57
C ASP A 139 -4.82 1.84 6.70
N SER A 140 -3.85 2.68 7.08
CA SER A 140 -2.52 2.66 6.51
C SER A 140 -1.50 2.17 7.50
N ILE A 141 -0.37 1.71 6.99
CA ILE A 141 0.77 1.24 7.76
C ILE A 141 2.04 1.90 7.23
N ASP A 142 2.88 2.31 8.17
CA ASP A 142 4.17 2.95 7.95
C ASP A 142 5.27 2.05 8.51
N ARG A 143 6.30 1.75 7.72
CA ARG A 143 7.49 1.01 8.18
C ARG A 143 8.75 1.57 7.52
N LEU A 144 9.84 1.61 8.28
CA LEU A 144 11.18 1.68 7.72
C LEU A 144 11.74 0.27 7.53
N ILE A 145 12.40 0.06 6.40
CA ILE A 145 13.01 -1.19 5.96
C ILE A 145 14.46 -0.92 5.58
N GLY A 146 15.37 -1.78 6.03
CA GLY A 146 16.80 -1.68 5.76
C GLY A 146 17.65 -1.82 7.02
N HIS A 147 18.92 -2.19 6.84
CA HIS A 147 19.89 -2.46 7.91
C HIS A 147 19.33 -3.38 9.00
N LYS A 148 19.70 -3.16 10.26
CA LYS A 148 19.34 -3.94 11.44
C LYS A 148 17.86 -3.82 11.83
N LEU A 149 17.01 -3.22 10.99
CA LEU A 149 15.57 -3.18 11.24
C LEU A 149 14.95 -4.57 11.01
N PRO A 150 13.93 -4.96 11.79
CA PRO A 150 13.36 -6.31 11.74
C PRO A 150 12.58 -6.60 10.46
N THR A 151 12.16 -5.56 9.74
CA THR A 151 11.35 -5.71 8.53
C THR A 151 12.24 -5.87 7.32
N ALA A 152 11.97 -6.91 6.51
CA ALA A 152 12.62 -7.16 5.23
C ALA A 152 11.59 -7.04 4.10
N PHE A 153 12.04 -6.65 2.90
CA PHE A 153 11.16 -6.55 1.73
C PHE A 153 10.81 -7.91 1.12
N ASN A 154 11.80 -8.79 0.96
CA ASN A 154 11.56 -10.08 0.32
C ASN A 154 10.67 -10.95 1.20
N GLY A 155 9.50 -11.32 0.69
CA GLY A 155 8.48 -12.05 1.44
C GLY A 155 7.65 -11.17 2.38
N PHE A 156 7.70 -9.84 2.25
CA PHE A 156 6.86 -8.95 3.06
C PHE A 156 5.39 -9.15 2.70
N GLU A 157 4.57 -9.53 3.66
CA GLU A 157 3.12 -9.66 3.48
C GLU A 157 2.41 -8.38 3.93
N PHE A 158 1.70 -7.73 3.00
CA PHE A 158 0.83 -6.59 3.33
C PHE A 158 -0.48 -7.06 3.98
N GLY A 159 -0.89 -8.30 3.70
CA GLY A 159 -2.11 -8.90 4.19
C GLY A 159 -3.25 -8.85 3.18
N ARG A 160 -4.47 -9.01 3.70
CA ARG A 160 -5.71 -9.06 2.92
C ARG A 160 -6.19 -7.66 2.55
N LEU A 161 -6.63 -7.46 1.31
CA LEU A 161 -7.27 -6.22 0.88
C LEU A 161 -8.75 -6.19 1.28
N ASP A 162 -9.13 -5.13 1.97
CA ASP A 162 -10.51 -4.76 2.23
C ASP A 162 -11.02 -3.93 1.04
N GLY A 163 -11.45 -4.65 0.02
CA GLY A 163 -11.93 -4.08 -1.24
C GLY A 163 -11.03 -4.47 -2.41
N ARG A 164 -10.87 -3.53 -3.35
CA ARG A 164 -10.23 -3.77 -4.65
C ARG A 164 -8.94 -2.98 -4.86
N SER A 165 -8.69 -2.00 -4.00
CA SER A 165 -7.58 -1.06 -4.14
C SER A 165 -6.48 -1.38 -3.15
N PHE A 166 -5.26 -1.56 -3.64
CA PHE A 166 -4.06 -1.59 -2.83
C PHE A 166 -3.25 -0.34 -3.14
N HIS A 167 -2.98 0.49 -2.14
CA HIS A 167 -2.14 1.68 -2.34
C HIS A 167 -0.84 1.49 -1.61
N PHE A 168 0.29 1.81 -2.25
CA PHE A 168 1.56 1.84 -1.53
C PHE A 168 2.53 2.88 -2.09
N TYR A 169 3.40 3.36 -1.22
CA TYR A 169 4.46 4.29 -1.52
C TYR A 169 5.76 3.81 -0.93
N ILE A 170 6.83 3.89 -1.72
CA ILE A 170 8.18 3.58 -1.23
C ILE A 170 9.11 4.73 -1.57
N SER A 171 9.89 5.17 -0.58
CA SER A 171 10.95 6.13 -0.81
C SER A 171 12.23 5.78 -0.08
N LYS A 172 13.37 6.12 -0.69
CA LYS A 172 14.65 6.09 0.01
C LYS A 172 14.83 7.38 0.82
N GLN A 173 15.15 7.24 2.09
CA GLN A 173 15.39 8.34 3.03
C GLN A 173 16.77 8.18 3.69
N ASN A 174 17.45 9.30 3.93
CA ASN A 174 18.71 9.34 4.66
C ASN A 174 18.52 10.16 5.94
N PHE A 175 18.74 9.54 7.10
CA PHE A 175 18.57 10.19 8.40
C PHE A 175 19.85 10.77 8.99
N GLY A 176 21.00 10.60 8.31
CA GLY A 176 22.30 11.05 8.80
C GLY A 176 22.85 10.24 9.99
N LYS A 177 22.08 9.27 10.51
CA LYS A 177 22.45 8.39 11.61
C LYS A 177 21.82 7.00 11.46
N GLU A 178 22.39 6.02 12.15
CA GLU A 178 21.75 4.71 12.32
C GLU A 178 20.57 4.85 13.30
N LEU A 179 19.45 4.17 12.99
CA LEU A 179 18.25 4.19 13.82
C LEU A 179 18.21 2.96 14.74
N ASN A 180 17.67 3.14 15.94
CA ASN A 180 17.42 2.05 16.88
C ASN A 180 15.94 1.76 17.00
N VAL A 181 15.60 0.49 17.17
CA VAL A 181 14.23 0.05 17.47
C VAL A 181 13.99 0.16 18.97
N LEU A 182 12.93 0.88 19.33
CA LEU A 182 12.44 1.04 20.68
C LEU A 182 11.18 0.20 20.90
N HIS A 183 11.10 -0.37 22.10
CA HIS A 183 9.98 -1.18 22.53
C HIS A 183 9.27 -0.45 23.68
N THR A 184 7.99 -0.17 23.49
CA THR A 184 7.09 0.36 24.50
C THR A 184 5.98 -0.65 24.70
N ASN A 185 5.81 -1.12 25.93
CA ASN A 185 4.71 -2.00 26.31
C ASN A 185 3.45 -1.15 26.41
N ILE A 186 2.36 -1.60 25.79
CA ILE A 186 1.07 -0.92 25.84
C ILE A 186 0.04 -1.90 26.36
N LYS A 187 -0.60 -1.53 27.47
CA LYS A 187 -1.70 -2.26 28.07
C LYS A 187 -3.02 -1.57 27.76
N PHE A 188 -3.99 -2.31 27.24
CA PHE A 188 -5.33 -1.81 26.97
C PHE A 188 -6.30 -2.29 28.05
N ILE A 189 -7.08 -1.37 28.60
CA ILE A 189 -8.10 -1.64 29.61
C ILE A 189 -9.41 -1.01 29.14
N ASN A 190 -10.31 -1.82 28.58
CA ASN A 190 -11.65 -1.39 28.22
C ASN A 190 -12.64 -1.80 29.32
N LYS A 191 -13.18 -0.82 30.06
CA LYS A 191 -14.20 -1.03 31.10
C LYS A 191 -15.62 -0.71 30.61
N THR A 192 -15.81 -0.69 29.30
CA THR A 192 -17.10 -0.44 28.65
C THR A 192 -17.62 -1.72 28.00
N ASP A 193 -18.87 -1.71 27.59
CA ASP A 193 -19.52 -2.77 26.79
C ASP A 193 -19.39 -2.55 25.27
N ILE A 194 -18.80 -1.44 24.84
CA ILE A 194 -18.49 -1.18 23.43
C ILE A 194 -17.09 -1.73 23.14
N PRO A 195 -16.92 -2.61 22.15
CA PRO A 195 -15.60 -3.03 21.71
C PRO A 195 -14.81 -1.84 21.15
N ILE A 196 -13.58 -1.66 21.63
CA ILE A 196 -12.66 -0.62 21.16
C ILE A 196 -11.41 -1.33 20.64
N GLU A 197 -10.96 -0.93 19.45
CA GLU A 197 -9.66 -1.32 18.92
C GLU A 197 -8.71 -0.13 18.99
N TYR A 198 -7.45 -0.41 19.28
CA TYR A 198 -6.41 0.57 19.53
C TYR A 198 -5.32 0.43 18.49
N LYS A 199 -4.75 1.56 18.09
CA LYS A 199 -3.63 1.65 17.17
C LYS A 199 -2.63 2.65 17.71
N SER A 200 -1.35 2.28 17.70
CA SER A 200 -0.25 3.17 18.07
C SER A 200 0.57 3.55 16.84
N GLN A 201 1.09 4.77 16.84
CA GLN A 201 1.90 5.27 15.73
C GLN A 201 2.91 6.33 16.17
N SER A 202 3.94 6.49 15.37
CA SER A 202 4.94 7.55 15.43
C SER A 202 5.28 7.96 13.99
N THR A 203 6.21 8.89 13.80
CA THR A 203 6.71 9.20 12.46
C THR A 203 7.38 7.98 11.85
N ASN A 204 7.01 7.67 10.61
CA ASN A 204 7.47 6.53 9.82
C ASN A 204 7.21 5.15 10.43
N TRP A 205 6.39 5.05 11.49
CA TRP A 205 6.01 3.78 12.11
C TRP A 205 4.54 3.81 12.55
N ARG A 206 3.73 2.84 12.10
CA ARG A 206 2.29 2.83 12.41
C ARG A 206 1.73 1.43 12.51
N ASP A 207 1.18 1.03 13.65
CA ASP A 207 0.72 -0.34 13.88
C ASP A 207 -0.67 -0.63 13.29
N ILE A 208 -1.09 -1.89 13.30
CA ILE A 208 -2.48 -2.28 13.01
C ILE A 208 -3.39 -2.05 14.23
N TYR A 209 -4.69 -1.90 13.97
CA TYR A 209 -5.72 -1.94 15.00
C TYR A 209 -5.78 -3.31 15.68
N ARG A 210 -5.93 -3.33 17.00
CA ARG A 210 -6.00 -4.55 17.83
C ARG A 210 -6.70 -4.28 19.16
N LYS A 211 -7.13 -5.34 19.85
CA LYS A 211 -7.80 -5.24 21.17
C LYS A 211 -6.90 -5.67 22.31
N GLU A 212 -5.86 -6.43 21.98
CA GLU A 212 -4.94 -7.08 22.90
C GLU A 212 -3.73 -6.18 23.17
N ASN A 213 -3.17 -6.30 24.37
CA ASN A 213 -1.92 -5.64 24.75
C ASN A 213 -0.84 -5.89 23.69
N THR A 214 0.05 -4.91 23.50
CA THR A 214 1.06 -4.95 22.45
C THR A 214 2.39 -4.37 22.91
N ILE A 215 3.44 -4.66 22.13
CA ILE A 215 4.76 -4.06 22.26
C ILE A 215 5.09 -3.41 20.93
N THR A 216 5.39 -2.11 20.96
CA THR A 216 5.76 -1.38 19.74
C THR A 216 7.15 -1.77 19.25
N ALA A 217 7.46 -1.46 17.99
CA ALA A 217 8.81 -1.52 17.45
C ALA A 217 9.11 -0.22 16.66
N HIS A 218 8.94 0.92 17.33
CA HIS A 218 9.10 2.25 16.73
C HIS A 218 10.56 2.74 16.80
N TYR A 219 10.86 3.91 16.24
CA TYR A 219 12.25 4.36 16.06
C TYR A 219 12.66 5.45 17.06
N ASP A 220 13.91 5.37 17.53
CA ASP A 220 14.50 6.31 18.50
C ASP A 220 14.54 7.77 18.06
N GLN A 221 14.58 8.03 16.76
CA GLN A 221 14.52 9.40 16.23
C GLN A 221 13.18 10.11 16.53
N TRP A 222 12.10 9.35 16.65
CA TRP A 222 10.77 9.84 16.95
C TRP A 222 10.18 9.05 18.11
N ASP A 223 10.88 9.12 19.23
CA ASP A 223 10.52 8.47 20.49
C ASP A 223 9.33 9.19 21.17
N TYR A 224 8.20 9.14 20.49
CA TYR A 224 6.89 9.54 20.97
C TYR A 224 5.84 8.65 20.30
N LEU A 225 4.70 8.49 20.96
CA LEU A 225 3.59 7.70 20.43
C LEU A 225 2.29 8.51 20.42
N TYR A 226 1.56 8.39 19.33
CA TYR A 226 0.16 8.75 19.22
C TYR A 226 -0.71 7.51 19.27
N PHE A 227 -1.97 7.70 19.66
CA PHE A 227 -2.95 6.63 19.77
C PHE A 227 -4.21 6.99 18.98
N SER A 228 -4.79 5.97 18.35
CA SER A 228 -6.04 6.07 17.62
C SER A 228 -6.96 4.90 17.99
N TYR A 229 -8.25 5.13 17.85
CA TYR A 229 -9.32 4.25 18.28
C TYR A 229 -10.27 3.96 17.12
N ASN A 230 -10.72 2.72 17.04
CA ASN A 230 -11.93 2.35 16.30
C ASN A 230 -12.98 1.88 17.31
N ALA A 231 -14.18 2.47 17.22
CA ALA A 231 -15.31 2.12 18.07
C ALA A 231 -16.62 2.51 17.38
N ASP A 232 -17.60 1.62 17.39
CA ASP A 232 -18.95 1.92 16.91
C ASP A 232 -19.81 2.44 18.06
N MET A 233 -19.88 3.76 18.21
CA MET A 233 -20.70 4.44 19.22
C MET A 233 -22.12 4.72 18.73
N THR A 234 -22.54 4.25 17.55
CA THR A 234 -23.84 4.61 16.95
C THR A 234 -25.06 4.23 17.78
N LYS A 235 -24.92 3.24 18.67
CA LYS A 235 -25.96 2.77 19.60
C LYS A 235 -25.68 3.11 21.06
N ALA A 236 -24.55 3.75 21.35
CA ALA A 236 -24.23 4.18 22.70
C ALA A 236 -25.03 5.43 23.06
N ASP A 237 -25.43 5.52 24.33
CA ASP A 237 -26.11 6.67 24.94
C ASP A 237 -25.24 7.41 25.97
N TYR A 238 -23.96 7.06 26.05
CA TYR A 238 -22.95 7.65 26.93
C TYR A 238 -21.65 7.92 26.17
N THR A 239 -20.79 8.75 26.74
CA THR A 239 -19.46 9.06 26.21
C THR A 239 -18.44 8.10 26.81
N ILE A 240 -17.41 7.74 26.04
CA ILE A 240 -16.26 6.98 26.57
C ILE A 240 -15.08 7.91 26.71
N GLU A 241 -14.55 8.04 27.91
CA GLU A 241 -13.27 8.71 28.17
C GLU A 241 -12.16 7.66 28.07
N CYS A 242 -11.20 7.88 27.17
CA CYS A 242 -10.00 7.07 27.04
C CYS A 242 -8.78 7.87 27.52
N SER A 243 -8.24 7.46 28.66
CA SER A 243 -7.12 8.10 29.34
C SER A 243 -5.84 7.27 29.17
N VAL A 244 -4.77 7.93 28.71
CA VAL A 244 -3.45 7.33 28.49
C VAL A 244 -2.53 7.73 29.62
N TYR A 245 -1.92 6.75 30.28
CA TYR A 245 -1.01 6.96 31.40
C TYR A 245 0.38 6.40 31.11
N ASP A 246 1.40 7.06 31.65
CA ASP A 246 2.68 6.42 31.94
C ASP A 246 2.46 5.44 33.08
N ALA A 247 2.65 4.14 32.82
CA ALA A 247 2.39 3.09 33.79
C ALA A 247 3.45 3.01 34.89
N ASP A 248 4.64 3.60 34.68
CA ASP A 248 5.73 3.61 35.66
C ASP A 248 5.55 4.73 36.69
N THR A 249 5.01 5.88 36.25
CA THR A 249 4.82 7.07 37.11
C THR A 249 3.37 7.33 37.49
N ASN A 250 2.42 6.66 36.83
CA ASN A 250 0.99 6.92 36.90
C ASN A 250 0.59 8.35 36.48
N GLU A 251 1.44 9.01 35.67
CA GLU A 251 1.16 10.32 35.09
C GLU A 251 0.17 10.19 33.93
N LEU A 252 -0.85 11.05 33.93
CA LEU A 252 -1.78 11.16 32.81
C LEU A 252 -1.12 11.92 31.66
N LEU A 253 -1.07 11.29 30.49
CA LEU A 253 -0.41 11.81 29.28
C LEU A 253 -1.42 12.40 28.29
N ILE A 254 -2.55 11.72 28.07
CA ILE A 254 -3.54 12.05 27.03
C ILE A 254 -4.93 11.69 27.54
N ILE A 255 -5.94 12.49 27.18
CA ILE A 255 -7.36 12.13 27.29
C ILE A 255 -8.02 12.33 25.93
N ASP A 256 -8.78 11.32 25.48
CA ASP A 256 -9.64 11.36 24.30
C ASP A 256 -11.08 11.00 24.68
N TYR A 257 -12.06 11.57 23.97
CA TYR A 257 -13.49 11.31 24.20
C TYR A 257 -14.15 10.74 22.95
N LEU A 258 -14.80 9.58 23.09
CA LEU A 258 -15.65 8.97 22.07
C LEU A 258 -17.10 9.31 22.37
N GLU A 259 -17.68 10.21 21.58
CA GLU A 259 -19.05 10.68 21.74
C GLU A 259 -20.08 9.66 21.22
N PRO A 260 -21.28 9.61 21.82
CA PRO A 260 -22.36 8.74 21.37
C PRO A 260 -22.84 9.12 19.96
N GLY A 261 -23.36 8.14 19.23
CA GLY A 261 -23.94 8.32 17.89
C GLY A 261 -22.93 8.31 16.73
N ILE A 262 -21.62 8.18 17.00
CA ILE A 262 -20.57 8.25 15.98
C ILE A 262 -19.94 6.88 15.71
N ASN A 263 -19.76 6.50 14.44
CA ASN A 263 -18.93 5.36 14.07
C ASN A 263 -17.49 5.85 13.85
N TYR A 264 -16.64 5.72 14.87
CA TYR A 264 -15.26 6.15 14.79
C TYR A 264 -14.43 5.12 14.02
N ARG A 265 -13.97 5.54 12.84
CA ARG A 265 -12.99 4.82 12.00
C ARG A 265 -11.75 5.70 11.90
N HIS A 266 -10.77 5.45 12.76
CA HIS A 266 -9.58 6.27 12.94
C HIS A 266 -9.78 7.60 13.68
N PHE A 267 -10.31 7.52 14.90
CA PHE A 267 -10.39 8.68 15.81
C PHE A 267 -9.19 8.75 16.74
N GLY A 268 -8.79 9.94 17.15
CA GLY A 268 -7.62 10.16 17.99
C GLY A 268 -6.51 10.89 17.24
N ASN A 269 -5.38 11.09 17.91
CA ASN A 269 -4.37 12.02 17.44
C ASN A 269 -3.61 11.45 16.23
N SER A 270 -4.06 11.79 15.02
CA SER A 270 -3.24 11.64 13.82
C SER A 270 -1.97 12.49 13.98
N SER A 271 -0.88 12.12 13.30
CA SER A 271 0.42 12.81 13.32
C SER A 271 0.36 14.32 13.03
N ASP A 272 -0.79 14.83 12.59
CA ASP A 272 -0.98 16.18 12.05
C ASP A 272 -1.41 17.20 13.11
N SER A 273 -1.80 16.77 14.32
CA SER A 273 -2.19 17.67 15.43
C SER A 273 -1.12 17.71 16.53
N LYS A 274 -0.34 18.80 16.56
CA LYS A 274 0.55 19.13 17.68
C LYS A 274 -0.28 19.28 18.97
N GLY A 275 -0.14 18.35 19.92
CA GLY A 275 -0.77 18.54 21.24
C GLY A 275 -0.74 17.37 22.22
N ASN A 276 -1.02 16.13 21.81
CA ASN A 276 -1.25 15.02 22.74
C ASN A 276 -0.51 13.75 22.31
N ARG A 277 0.69 13.51 22.83
CA ARG A 277 1.48 12.31 22.52
C ARG A 277 2.24 11.85 23.77
N ALA A 278 2.52 10.55 23.86
CA ALA A 278 3.35 9.99 24.91
C ALA A 278 4.82 10.09 24.51
N ASP A 279 5.53 11.13 24.99
CA ASP A 279 6.95 11.34 24.70
C ASP A 279 7.84 10.45 25.60
N LYS A 280 8.68 9.60 24.98
CA LYS A 280 9.75 8.81 25.63
C LYS A 280 9.31 7.86 26.75
N VAL A 281 8.07 7.38 26.71
CA VAL A 281 7.51 6.43 27.69
C VAL A 281 7.72 4.98 27.25
N ARG A 282 8.04 4.08 28.19
CA ARG A 282 8.29 2.64 27.92
C ARG A 282 7.18 1.71 28.35
N ASN A 283 6.32 2.14 29.27
CA ASN A 283 5.15 1.40 29.69
C ASN A 283 3.94 2.34 29.67
N VAL A 284 2.97 2.04 28.82
CA VAL A 284 1.75 2.84 28.66
C VAL A 284 0.54 2.00 29.06
N THR A 285 -0.39 2.61 29.79
CA THR A 285 -1.74 2.05 29.99
C THR A 285 -2.75 2.97 29.34
N ILE A 286 -3.61 2.42 28.47
CA ILE A 286 -4.77 3.12 27.95
C ILE A 286 -6.01 2.53 28.62
N GLU A 287 -6.71 3.36 29.38
CA GLU A 287 -7.92 2.98 30.09
C GLU A 287 -9.13 3.73 29.53
N CYS A 288 -10.13 2.99 29.06
CA CYS A 288 -11.37 3.56 28.56
C CYS A 288 -12.54 3.23 29.50
N ILE A 289 -13.26 4.26 29.95
CA ILE A 289 -14.38 4.15 30.90
C ILE A 289 -15.63 4.87 30.38
N LYS A 290 -16.81 4.46 30.86
CA LYS A 290 -18.06 5.19 30.62
C LYS A 290 -18.11 6.43 31.52
N VAL A 291 -18.50 7.57 30.94
CA VAL A 291 -18.70 8.86 31.63
C VAL A 291 -20.09 9.42 31.36
#